data_AF-J7H007-F1
#
_entry.id   AF-J7H007-F1
#
_cell.length_a   1.000
_cell.length_b   1.000
_cell.length_c   1.000
_cell.angle_alpha   90.00
_cell.angle_beta   90.00
_cell.angle_gamma   90.00
#
_symmetry.space_group_name_H-M   'P 1'
#
loop_
_entity.id
_entity.type
_entity.pdbx_description
1 polymer ?
#
loop_
_entity_poly.entity_id
_entity_poly.type
_entity_poly.pdbx_seq_one_letter_code
_entity_poly.pdbx_strand_id
1 'polypeptide(L)' 'MNYLKKNDKIVLTFFLEKKKISVFSGILIKIKKNTFSILKILQNYKIIKIFFIKNPNLISIKKYL' A
#
# COMPACT_ATOMS: atom_id res chain seq x y z
N MET A 1 0.94 17.12 -8.16
CA MET A 1 0.71 15.97 -7.24
C MET A 1 0.61 14.71 -8.07
N ASN A 2 1.49 13.72 -7.87
CA ASN A 2 1.40 12.45 -8.61
C ASN A 2 0.16 11.68 -8.13
N TYR A 3 -0.88 11.67 -8.94
CA TYR A 3 -2.08 10.87 -8.68
C TYR A 3 -1.73 9.38 -8.78
N LEU A 4 -1.97 8.63 -7.71
CA LEU A 4 -1.85 7.17 -7.71
C LEU A 4 -2.95 6.58 -8.60
N LYS A 5 -2.57 5.73 -9.55
CA LYS A 5 -3.46 5.03 -10.48
C LYS A 5 -3.39 3.53 -10.28
N LYS A 6 -4.45 2.83 -10.70
CA LYS A 6 -4.45 1.36 -10.78
C LYS A 6 -3.24 0.91 -11.63
N ASN A 7 -2.62 -0.18 -11.20
CA ASN A 7 -1.38 -0.78 -11.71
C ASN A 7 -0.08 -0.02 -11.35
N ASP A 8 -0.14 1.07 -10.59
CA ASP A 8 1.07 1.68 -10.06
C ASP A 8 1.76 0.75 -9.06
N LYS A 9 3.08 0.63 -9.18
CA LYS A 9 3.91 0.03 -8.13
C LYS A 9 4.16 1.07 -7.04
N ILE A 10 3.81 0.70 -5.82
CA ILE A 10 3.86 1.60 -4.66
C ILE A 10 4.51 0.95 -3.46
N VAL A 11 5.27 1.75 -2.71
CA VAL A 11 5.76 1.43 -1.37
C VAL A 11 4.93 2.21 -0.37
N LEU A 12 4.39 1.49 0.61
CA LEU A 12 3.75 2.04 1.79
C LEU A 12 4.68 1.91 2.99
N THR A 13 4.71 2.94 3.81
CA THR A 13 5.27 2.88 5.16
C THR A 13 4.16 3.19 6.16
N PHE A 14 4.00 2.36 7.18
CA PHE A 14 2.94 2.51 8.19
C PHE A 14 3.40 2.00 9.56
N PHE A 15 2.76 2.47 10.62
CA PHE A 15 2.98 1.97 11.97
C PHE A 15 2.23 0.66 12.21
N LEU A 16 2.96 -0.33 12.71
CA LEU A 16 2.45 -1.54 13.35
C LEU A 16 2.50 -1.33 14.86
N GLU A 17 1.34 -1.43 15.53
CA GLU A 17 1.22 -1.42 17.00
C GLU A 17 2.03 -0.31 17.69
N LYS A 18 1.71 0.95 17.36
CA LYS A 18 2.18 2.21 17.96
C LYS A 18 3.69 2.47 18.03
N LYS A 19 4.58 1.50 17.76
CA LYS A 19 6.04 1.68 17.90
C LYS A 19 6.91 1.07 16.81
N LYS A 20 6.38 0.18 15.96
CA LYS A 20 7.17 -0.44 14.89
C LYS A 20 6.81 0.14 13.53
N ILE A 21 7.80 0.56 12.76
CA ILE A 21 7.59 0.99 11.36
C ILE A 21 7.63 -0.26 10.48
N SER A 22 6.58 -0.46 9.69
CA SER A 22 6.47 -1.52 8.70
C SER A 22 6.45 -0.94 7.29
N VAL A 23 7.00 -1.70 6.35
CA VAL A 23 7.02 -1.35 4.94
C VAL A 23 6.31 -2.43 4.13
N PHE A 24 5.41 -2.02 3.23
CA PHE A 24 4.74 -2.93 2.31
C PHE A 24 4.77 -2.37 0.89
N SER A 25 5.30 -3.15 -0.04
CA SER A 25 5.42 -2.78 -1.44
C SER A 25 4.66 -3.73 -2.35
N GLY A 26 4.14 -3.22 -3.45
CA GLY A 26 3.43 -4.03 -4.44
C GLY A 26 2.69 -3.20 -5.47
N ILE A 27 1.85 -3.88 -6.26
CA ILE A 27 1.07 -3.29 -7.34
C ILE A 27 -0.30 -2.89 -6.81
N LEU A 28 -0.72 -1.66 -7.08
CA LEU A 28 -2.04 -1.17 -6.75
C LEU A 28 -3.10 -1.79 -7.68
N ILE A 29 -3.85 -2.78 -7.19
CA ILE A 29 -4.81 -3.51 -8.03
C ILE A 29 -6.22 -2.91 -8.04
N LYS A 30 -6.59 -2.17 -7.00
CA LYS A 30 -7.93 -1.59 -6.84
C LYS A 30 -7.88 -0.33 -6.01
N ILE A 31 -8.57 0.71 -6.47
CA ILE A 31 -8.84 1.93 -5.71
C ILE A 31 -10.36 2.06 -5.58
N LYS A 32 -10.84 2.26 -4.37
CA LYS A 32 -12.23 2.62 -4.04
C LYS A 32 -12.21 3.99 -3.36
N LYS A 33 -13.41 4.54 -3.09
CA LYS A 33 -13.59 5.85 -2.46
C LYS A 33 -12.75 6.05 -1.18
N ASN A 34 -12.67 5.01 -0.33
CA ASN A 34 -12.01 5.09 0.99
C ASN A 34 -10.87 4.09 1.18
N THR A 35 -10.71 3.13 0.27
CA THR A 35 -9.75 2.02 0.42
C THR A 35 -9.02 1.76 -0.86
N PHE A 36 -7.83 1.18 -0.75
CA PHE A 36 -7.07 0.67 -1.88
C PHE A 36 -6.47 -0.69 -1.56
N SER A 37 -6.21 -1.48 -2.59
CA SER A 37 -5.68 -2.83 -2.45
C SER A 37 -4.33 -2.94 -3.15
N ILE A 38 -3.35 -3.49 -2.45
CA ILE A 38 -2.02 -3.76 -2.97
C ILE A 38 -1.84 -5.27 -3.07
N LEU A 39 -1.33 -5.69 -4.22
CA LEU A 39 -0.88 -7.03 -4.52
C LEU A 39 0.64 -7.12 -4.40
N LYS A 40 1.12 -8.07 -3.59
CA LYS A 40 2.53 -8.46 -3.51
C LYS A 40 2.65 -9.96 -3.78
N ILE A 41 3.57 -10.35 -4.65
CA ILE A 41 3.92 -11.76 -4.85
C ILE A 41 5.20 -12.02 -4.07
N LEU A 42 5.19 -13.03 -3.21
CA LEU A 42 6.34 -13.42 -2.39
C LEU A 42 6.43 -14.95 -2.37
N GLN A 43 7.54 -15.51 -2.84
CA GLN A 43 7.76 -16.96 -2.91
C GLN A 43 6.59 -17.72 -3.55
N ASN A 44 6.08 -17.23 -4.70
CA ASN A 44 4.90 -17.72 -5.42
C ASN A 44 3.55 -17.60 -4.69
N TYR A 45 3.51 -17.06 -3.47
CA TYR A 45 2.27 -16.74 -2.78
C TYR A 45 1.76 -15.35 -3.16
N LYS A 46 0.45 -15.29 -3.42
CA LYS A 46 -0.27 -14.05 -3.74
C LYS A 46 -0.77 -13.40 -2.45
N ILE A 47 -0.13 -12.32 -2.02
CA ILE A 47 -0.54 -11.56 -0.83
C ILE A 47 -1.31 -10.32 -1.28
N ILE A 48 -2.58 -10.22 -0.88
CA ILE A 48 -3.41 -9.04 -1.11
C ILE A 48 -3.66 -8.37 0.23
N LYS A 49 -3.28 -7.09 0.35
CA LYS A 49 -3.59 -6.26 1.53
C LYS A 49 -4.44 -5.07 1.14
N ILE A 50 -5.40 -4.74 2.01
CA ILE A 50 -6.31 -3.61 1.86
C ILE A 50 -5.92 -2.54 2.87
N PHE A 51 -5.83 -1.29 2.42
CA PHE A 51 -5.48 -0.15 3.23
C PHE A 51 -6.56 0.94 3.10
N PHE A 52 -6.79 1.69 4.17
CA PHE A 52 -7.64 2.88 4.16
C PHE A 52 -6.83 4.10 3.73
N ILE A 53 -7.43 4.94 2.88
CA ILE A 53 -6.78 6.18 2.38
C ILE A 53 -6.49 7.14 3.53
N LYS A 54 -7.40 7.23 4.51
CA LYS A 54 -7.27 8.07 5.72
C LYS A 54 -6.85 7.27 6.95
N ASN A 55 -5.97 6.28 6.79
CA ASN A 55 -5.49 5.49 7.93
C ASN A 55 -4.54 6.35 8.78
N PRO A 56 -4.80 6.60 10.08
CA PRO A 56 -3.91 7.38 10.94
C PRO A 56 -2.53 6.74 11.13
N ASN A 57 -2.41 5.42 10.92
CA ASN A 57 -1.13 4.72 11.01
C ASN A 57 -0.32 4.79 9.70
N LEU A 58 -0.86 5.36 8.63
CA LEU A 58 -0.17 5.49 7.35
C LEU A 58 0.79 6.69 7.41
N ILE A 59 2.08 6.42 7.20
CA ILE A 59 3.14 7.44 7.25
C ILE A 59 3.37 8.01 5.85
N SER A 60 3.54 7.15 4.85
CA SER A 60 3.80 7.61 3.48
C SER A 60 3.37 6.58 2.44
N ILE A 61 3.04 7.08 1.25
CA ILE A 61 2.86 6.30 0.03
C ILE A 61 3.76 6.90 -1.04
N LYS A 62 4.65 6.10 -1.61
CA LYS A 62 5.51 6.51 -2.72
C LYS A 62 5.32 5.56 -3.90
N LYS A 63 5.15 6.13 -5.08
CA LYS A 63 5.24 5.39 -6.34
C LYS A 63 6.71 5.12 -6.67
N TYR A 64 7.03 3.91 -7.09
CA TYR A 64 8.36 3.55 -7.58
C TYR A 64 8.20 2.76 -8.89
N LEU A 65 8.89 3.20 -9.95
CA LEU A 65 8.99 2.63 -11.30
C LEU A 65 8.02 1.48 -11.65
#